data_AF-A0A932KVC0-F1
#
_entry.id   AF-A0A932KVC0-F1
#
_cell.length_a   1.000
_cell.length_b   1.000
_cell.length_c   1.000
_cell.angle_alpha   90.00
_cell.angle_beta   90.00
_cell.angle_gamma   90.00
#
_symmetry.space_group_name_H-M   'P 1'
#
loop_
_entity.id
_entity.type
_entity.pdbx_description
1 polymer ?
#
loop_
_entity_poly.entity_id
_entity_poly.type
_entity_poly.pdbx_seq_one_letter_code
_entity_poly.pdbx_strand_id
1 'polypeptide(L)'
;MTNDPFLLAGKNFESRLLMGSSGFSSQQVMMQALIESRAQIVTVAVRRINLQAGKDARNLSVQNLLREKAYTLLPNTAGCYTAEEAVFAAELAREALQTDWVKLEVVGERETLYPDAAELLRAAETLVKKGFTV
;
A
#
# COMPACT_ATOMS: atom_id res chain seq x y z
N MET A 1 19.57 11.08 21.55
CA MET A 1 18.38 10.24 21.33
C MET A 1 18.87 8.84 21.01
N THR A 2 18.40 7.83 21.73
CA THR A 2 18.71 6.43 21.44
C THR A 2 18.12 6.06 20.09
N ASN A 3 18.97 5.52 19.20
CA ASN A 3 18.55 5.04 17.89
C ASN A 3 17.65 3.81 18.09
N ASP A 4 16.34 3.97 17.93
CA ASP A 4 15.31 2.93 18.10
C ASP A 4 14.59 2.70 16.77
N PRO A 5 15.23 1.98 15.83
CA PRO A 5 14.66 1.78 14.51
C PRO A 5 13.41 0.91 14.57
N PHE A 6 12.42 1.26 13.75
CA PHE A 6 11.27 0.41 13.47
C PHE A 6 11.65 -0.66 12.44
N LEU A 7 11.73 -1.91 12.90
CA LEU A 7 12.09 -3.06 12.07
C LEU A 7 10.82 -3.72 11.56
N LEU A 8 10.60 -3.70 10.24
CA LEU A 8 9.43 -4.30 9.60
C LEU A 8 9.88 -5.11 8.38
N ALA A 9 9.57 -6.41 8.39
CA ALA A 9 9.89 -7.38 7.33
C ALA A 9 11.33 -7.24 6.79
N GLY A 10 12.30 -7.21 7.72
CA GLY A 10 13.74 -7.16 7.42
C GLY A 10 14.27 -5.77 7.01
N LYS A 11 13.43 -4.73 6.98
CA LYS A 11 13.84 -3.35 6.71
C LYS A 11 13.79 -2.48 7.97
N ASN A 12 14.74 -1.57 8.08
CA ASN A 12 14.80 -0.58 9.15
C ASN A 12 14.18 0.74 8.68
N PHE A 13 13.34 1.32 9.52
CA PHE A 13 12.76 2.64 9.35
C PHE A 13 13.05 3.49 10.59
N GLU A 14 13.30 4.78 10.39
CA GLU A 14 13.43 5.76 11.46
C GLU A 14 12.06 6.21 11.96
N SER A 15 11.06 6.24 11.07
CA SER A 15 9.70 6.65 11.38
C SER A 15 8.78 5.45 11.65
N ARG A 16 7.99 5.53 12.71
CA ARG A 16 6.89 4.60 13.05
C ARG A 16 5.55 5.04 12.46
N LEU A 17 5.51 6.17 11.75
CA LEU A 17 4.31 6.69 11.12
C LEU A 17 4.22 6.20 9.66
N LEU A 18 3.17 5.42 9.39
CA LEU A 18 2.78 5.00 8.05
C LEU A 18 1.68 5.94 7.55
N MET A 19 1.76 6.38 6.30
CA MET A 19 0.78 7.32 5.73
C MET A 19 0.01 6.69 4.58
N GLY A 20 -1.25 7.08 4.41
CA GLY A 20 -2.02 6.78 3.20
C GLY A 20 -1.80 7.83 2.11
N SER A 21 -2.06 7.48 0.86
CA SER A 21 -1.98 8.42 -0.28
C SER A 21 -3.34 8.96 -0.74
N SER A 22 -4.43 8.67 -0.01
CA SER A 22 -5.81 9.10 -0.33
C SER A 22 -6.31 10.17 0.65
N GLY A 23 -7.37 10.90 0.27
CA GLY A 23 -8.01 11.91 1.13
C GLY A 23 -7.42 13.33 1.04
N PHE A 24 -6.35 13.52 0.27
CA PHE A 24 -5.76 14.85 0.05
C PHE A 24 -6.46 15.60 -1.09
N SER A 25 -6.55 16.93 -0.96
CA SER A 25 -7.16 17.82 -1.96
C SER A 25 -6.35 17.95 -3.25
N SER A 26 -5.04 17.66 -3.20
CA SER A 26 -4.15 17.64 -4.38
C SER A 26 -2.91 16.79 -4.11
N GLN A 27 -2.19 16.43 -5.18
CA GLN A 27 -0.90 15.73 -5.06
C GLN A 27 0.15 16.58 -4.33
N GLN A 28 0.14 17.90 -4.53
CA GLN A 28 1.05 18.83 -3.86
C GLN A 28 0.85 18.81 -2.35
N VAL A 29 -0.41 18.86 -1.88
CA VAL A 29 -0.73 18.79 -0.45
C VAL A 29 -0.36 17.43 0.15
N MET A 30 -0.62 16.33 -0.57
CA MET A 30 -0.18 14.99 -0.16
C MET A 30 1.34 14.94 0.02
N MET A 31 2.11 15.47 -0.94
CA MET A 31 3.57 15.46 -0.87
C MET A 31 4.11 16.29 0.29
N GLN A 32 3.53 17.48 0.53
CA GLN A 32 3.93 18.29 1.68
C GLN A 32 3.65 17.56 2.99
N ALA A 33 2.47 16.95 3.13
CA ALA A 33 2.12 16.17 4.31
C ALA A 33 3.08 15.01 4.55
N LEU A 34 3.48 14.29 3.49
CA LEU A 34 4.45 13.20 3.61
C LEU A 34 5.81 13.69 4.08
N ILE A 35 6.33 14.79 3.51
CA ILE A 35 7.61 15.39 3.90
C ILE A 35 7.60 15.81 5.37
N GLU A 36 6.58 16.56 5.79
CA GLU A 36 6.47 17.04 7.18
C GLU A 36 6.28 15.90 8.18
N SER A 37 5.53 14.87 7.80
CA SER A 37 5.29 13.69 8.64
C SER A 37 6.53 12.81 8.84
N ARG A 38 7.53 12.95 7.95
CA ARG A 38 8.71 12.05 7.85
C ARG A 38 8.34 10.58 7.72
N ALA A 39 7.14 10.27 7.24
CA ALA A 39 6.75 8.89 6.95
C ALA A 39 7.69 8.30 5.90
N GLN A 40 8.06 7.04 6.05
CA GLN A 40 8.93 6.34 5.09
C GLN A 40 8.17 5.27 4.31
N ILE A 41 7.00 4.88 4.81
CA ILE A 41 6.11 3.89 4.20
C ILE A 41 4.80 4.59 3.85
N VAL A 42 4.38 4.44 2.59
CA VAL A 42 3.15 5.04 2.08
C VAL A 42 2.27 3.97 1.45
N THR A 43 1.02 3.91 1.89
CA THR A 43 0.05 2.94 1.36
C THR A 43 -0.58 3.45 0.06
N VAL A 44 -0.72 2.54 -0.91
CA VAL A 44 -1.29 2.84 -2.23
C VAL A 44 -2.36 1.81 -2.59
N ALA A 45 -3.53 2.26 -3.02
CA ALA A 45 -4.61 1.36 -3.40
C ALA A 45 -4.32 0.71 -4.76
N VAL A 46 -4.41 -0.63 -4.83
CA VAL A 46 -4.14 -1.39 -6.05
C VAL A 46 -5.02 -0.97 -7.23
N ARG A 47 -6.28 -0.60 -6.96
CA ARG A 47 -7.23 -0.11 -7.99
C ARG A 47 -6.78 1.18 -8.69
N ARG A 48 -5.79 1.90 -8.15
CA ARG A 48 -5.24 3.14 -8.73
C ARG A 48 -3.90 2.91 -9.43
N ILE A 49 -3.47 1.67 -9.58
CA ILE A 49 -2.27 1.31 -10.34
C ILE A 49 -2.60 1.45 -11.83
N ASN A 50 -2.13 2.54 -12.43
CA ASN A 50 -2.23 2.73 -13.87
C ASN A 50 -1.12 1.92 -14.58
N LEU A 51 -1.48 0.72 -15.03
CA LEU A 51 -0.58 -0.18 -15.77
C LEU A 51 -0.19 0.36 -17.16
N GLN A 52 -0.86 1.41 -17.65
CA GLN A 52 -0.60 2.03 -18.94
C GLN A 52 0.30 3.28 -18.86
N ALA A 53 0.94 3.57 -17.72
CA ALA A 53 1.82 4.74 -17.56
C ALA A 53 3.17 4.63 -18.33
N GLY A 54 3.18 3.91 -19.45
CA GLY A 54 4.19 4.06 -20.48
C GLY A 54 3.83 5.23 -21.40
N LYS A 55 4.62 6.31 -21.33
CA LYS A 55 4.83 7.36 -22.36
C LYS A 55 4.22 8.76 -22.18
N ASP A 56 3.28 9.02 -21.26
CA ASP A 56 2.80 10.40 -21.04
C ASP A 56 3.35 11.03 -19.74
N ALA A 57 4.50 11.69 -19.87
CA ALA A 57 5.24 12.37 -18.79
C ALA A 57 4.53 13.60 -18.17
N ARG A 58 3.25 13.85 -18.51
CA ARG A 58 2.51 15.04 -18.04
C ARG A 58 1.62 14.79 -16.82
N ASN A 59 1.40 13.53 -16.45
CA ASN A 59 0.74 13.14 -15.20
C ASN A 59 1.52 11.98 -14.59
N LEU A 60 2.57 12.28 -13.81
CA LEU A 60 3.23 11.25 -13.00
C LEU A 60 2.16 10.62 -12.12
N SER A 61 1.98 9.30 -12.25
CA SER A 61 1.14 8.57 -11.32
C SER A 61 1.66 8.83 -9.89
N VAL A 62 0.76 8.90 -8.90
CA VAL A 62 1.16 9.10 -7.48
C VAL A 62 2.29 8.16 -7.07
N GLN A 63 2.29 6.95 -7.63
CA GLN A 63 3.31 5.94 -7.37
C GLN A 63 4.68 6.30 -7.94
N ASN A 64 4.75 6.84 -9.17
CA ASN A 64 6.01 7.28 -9.75
C ASN A 64 6.61 8.42 -8.91
N LEU A 65 5.78 9.39 -8.52
CA LEU A 65 6.19 10.50 -7.66
C LEU A 65 6.75 10.02 -6.31
N LEU A 66 6.10 9.04 -5.68
CA LEU A 66 6.56 8.46 -4.43
C LEU A 66 7.86 7.65 -4.59
N ARG A 67 8.02 6.90 -5.70
CA ARG A 67 9.26 6.17 -5.99
C ARG A 67 10.44 7.11 -6.24
N GLU A 68 10.23 8.20 -6.99
CA GLU A 68 11.26 9.23 -7.23
C GLU A 68 11.76 9.86 -5.93
N LYS A 69 10.92 9.90 -4.89
CA LYS A 69 11.24 10.40 -3.56
C LYS A 69 11.66 9.30 -2.57
N ALA A 70 11.94 8.10 -3.06
CA ALA A 70 12.45 6.96 -2.29
C ALA A 70 11.55 6.49 -1.12
N TYR A 71 10.23 6.69 -1.21
CA TYR A 71 9.30 6.09 -0.26
C TYR A 71 9.17 4.58 -0.49
N THR A 72 8.98 3.83 0.60
CA THR A 72 8.56 2.42 0.52
C THR A 72 7.06 2.38 0.24
N LEU A 73 6.67 1.83 -0.91
CA LEU A 73 5.27 1.64 -1.26
C LEU A 73 4.72 0.38 -0.61
N LEU A 74 3.57 0.50 0.05
CA LEU A 74 2.82 -0.60 0.65
C LEU A 74 1.46 -0.72 -0.05
N PRO A 75 1.32 -1.57 -1.09
CA PRO A 75 0.05 -1.73 -1.76
C PRO A 75 -1.01 -2.30 -0.81
N ASN A 76 -2.25 -1.85 -0.94
CA ASN A 76 -3.37 -2.37 -0.16
C ASN A 76 -4.51 -2.87 -1.04
N THR A 77 -5.25 -3.86 -0.54
CA THR A 77 -6.40 -4.48 -1.22
C THR A 77 -7.71 -3.73 -0.90
N ALA A 78 -7.64 -2.41 -0.70
CA ALA A 78 -8.81 -1.61 -0.33
C ALA A 78 -9.97 -1.80 -1.31
N GLY A 79 -11.16 -2.04 -0.75
CA GLY A 79 -12.39 -2.24 -1.49
C GLY A 79 -12.60 -3.65 -2.04
N CYS A 80 -11.73 -4.62 -1.73
CA CYS A 80 -12.00 -6.05 -1.91
C CYS A 80 -12.94 -6.55 -0.80
N TYR A 81 -13.90 -7.39 -1.17
CA TYR A 81 -14.93 -7.92 -0.27
C TYR A 81 -14.81 -9.42 -0.03
N THR A 82 -14.03 -10.14 -0.85
CA THR A 82 -13.74 -11.56 -0.66
C THR A 82 -12.24 -11.81 -0.64
N ALA A 83 -11.86 -12.99 -0.13
CA ALA A 83 -10.48 -13.44 -0.10
C ALA A 83 -9.90 -13.55 -1.51
N GLU A 84 -10.67 -14.05 -2.49
CA GLU A 84 -10.24 -14.18 -3.88
C GLU A 84 -9.95 -12.81 -4.51
N GLU A 85 -10.80 -11.82 -4.27
CA GLU A 85 -10.58 -10.45 -4.76
C GLU A 85 -9.31 -9.84 -4.15
N ALA A 86 -9.09 -10.03 -2.85
CA ALA A 86 -7.91 -9.52 -2.17
C ALA A 86 -6.62 -10.21 -2.67
N VAL A 87 -6.64 -11.53 -2.84
CA VAL A 87 -5.50 -12.29 -3.37
C VAL A 87 -5.17 -11.83 -4.79
N PHE A 88 -6.18 -11.73 -5.66
CA PHE A 88 -5.99 -11.27 -7.03
C PHE A 88 -5.42 -9.84 -7.09
N ALA A 89 -5.94 -8.93 -6.26
CA ALA A 89 -5.42 -7.57 -6.17
C ALA A 89 -3.95 -7.54 -5.69
N ALA A 90 -3.59 -8.35 -4.69
CA ALA A 90 -2.22 -8.43 -4.20
C ALA A 90 -1.25 -8.94 -5.29
N GLU A 91 -1.66 -9.93 -6.08
CA GLU A 91 -0.86 -10.45 -7.21
C GLU A 91 -0.64 -9.40 -8.29
N LEU A 92 -1.68 -8.65 -8.67
CA LEU A 92 -1.53 -7.53 -9.59
C LEU A 92 -0.59 -6.45 -9.04
N ALA A 93 -0.67 -6.19 -7.74
CA ALA A 93 0.20 -5.22 -7.07
C ALA A 93 1.66 -5.65 -7.10
N ARG A 94 1.92 -6.94 -6.83
CA ARG A 94 3.26 -7.53 -6.87
C ARG A 94 3.89 -7.33 -8.25
N GLU A 95 3.16 -7.65 -9.32
CA GLU A 95 3.66 -7.47 -10.68
C GLU A 95 3.88 -5.99 -11.04
N ALA A 96 2.97 -5.11 -10.66
CA ALA A 96 3.09 -3.70 -11.01
C ALA A 96 4.14 -2.94 -10.18
N LEU A 97 4.31 -3.33 -8.92
CA LEU A 97 5.13 -2.62 -7.95
C LEU A 97 6.44 -3.33 -7.62
N GLN A 98 6.62 -4.56 -8.11
CA GLN A 98 7.81 -5.38 -7.89
C GLN A 98 8.10 -5.50 -6.39
N THR A 99 7.07 -5.82 -5.62
CA THR A 99 7.12 -5.95 -4.15
C THR A 99 6.28 -7.13 -3.67
N ASP A 100 6.76 -7.82 -2.65
CA ASP A 100 6.03 -8.89 -1.97
C ASP A 100 5.22 -8.40 -0.77
N TRP A 101 5.30 -7.11 -0.44
CA TRP A 101 4.56 -6.54 0.68
C TRP A 101 3.13 -6.18 0.28
N VAL A 102 2.17 -6.50 1.15
CA VAL A 102 0.77 -6.11 0.96
C VAL A 102 0.13 -5.77 2.30
N LYS A 103 -0.53 -4.62 2.40
CA LYS A 103 -1.46 -4.33 3.48
C LYS A 103 -2.79 -4.98 3.13
N LEU A 104 -3.04 -6.14 3.70
CA LEU A 104 -4.26 -6.89 3.43
C LEU A 104 -5.47 -6.23 4.11
N GLU A 105 -6.48 -5.95 3.30
CA GLU A 105 -7.79 -5.42 3.69
C GLU A 105 -8.89 -6.23 2.99
N VAL A 106 -9.85 -6.75 3.75
CA VAL A 106 -11.06 -7.37 3.21
C VAL A 106 -12.26 -6.78 3.94
N VAL A 107 -13.12 -6.07 3.22
CA VAL A 107 -14.25 -5.33 3.78
C VAL A 107 -15.45 -6.26 3.92
N GLY A 108 -15.98 -6.41 5.13
CA GLY A 108 -17.19 -7.17 5.40
C GLY A 108 -18.47 -6.32 5.33
N GLU A 109 -18.38 -5.06 5.76
CA GLU A 109 -19.52 -4.14 5.74
C GLU A 109 -19.13 -2.80 5.10
N ARG A 110 -19.88 -2.40 4.07
CA ARG A 110 -19.53 -1.26 3.21
C ARG A 110 -19.68 0.11 3.89
N GLU A 111 -20.61 0.23 4.82
CA GLU A 111 -20.94 1.51 5.48
C GLU A 111 -19.93 1.83 6.59
N THR A 112 -19.63 0.84 7.41
CA THR A 112 -18.68 0.95 8.53
C THR A 112 -17.24 0.71 8.12
N LEU A 113 -17.01 0.11 6.95
CA LEU A 113 -15.72 -0.42 6.49
C LEU A 113 -15.15 -1.47 7.45
N TYR A 114 -15.99 -2.12 8.25
CA TYR A 114 -15.57 -3.15 9.19
C TYR A 114 -15.04 -4.37 8.41
N PRO A 115 -13.90 -4.96 8.84
CA PRO A 115 -13.31 -6.08 8.11
C PRO A 115 -14.12 -7.37 8.27
N ASP A 116 -14.15 -8.19 7.22
CA ASP A 116 -14.60 -9.58 7.34
C ASP A 116 -13.44 -10.43 7.88
N ALA A 117 -13.55 -10.88 9.14
CA ALA A 117 -12.48 -11.63 9.78
C ALA A 117 -12.23 -13.01 9.15
N ALA A 118 -13.26 -13.67 8.63
CA ALA A 118 -13.14 -15.00 8.05
C ALA A 118 -12.44 -14.92 6.68
N GLU A 119 -12.89 -13.99 5.83
CA GLU A 119 -12.28 -13.77 4.52
C GLU A 119 -10.87 -13.19 4.65
N LEU A 120 -10.62 -12.31 5.63
CA LEU A 120 -9.29 -11.79 5.93
C LEU A 120 -8.30 -12.92 6.26
N LEU A 121 -8.70 -13.85 7.13
CA LEU A 121 -7.85 -14.99 7.50
C LEU A 121 -7.55 -15.89 6.29
N ARG A 122 -8.55 -16.20 5.47
CA ARG A 122 -8.39 -17.03 4.26
C ARG A 122 -7.45 -16.38 3.24
N ALA A 123 -7.57 -15.08 3.04
CA ALA A 123 -6.67 -14.33 2.16
C ALA A 123 -5.24 -14.33 2.71
N ALA A 124 -5.07 -14.07 4.02
CA ALA A 124 -3.76 -14.05 4.68
C ALA A 124 -3.04 -15.40 4.53
N GLU A 125 -3.72 -16.51 4.82
CA GLU A 125 -3.16 -17.85 4.64
C GLU A 125 -2.68 -18.11 3.21
N THR A 126 -3.48 -17.71 2.22
CA THR A 126 -3.16 -17.89 0.81
C THR A 126 -1.96 -17.04 0.38
N LEU A 127 -1.93 -15.77 0.80
CA LEU A 127 -0.86 -14.82 0.46
C LEU A 127 0.47 -15.19 1.11
N VAL A 128 0.47 -15.58 2.39
CA VAL A 128 1.68 -16.07 3.08
C VAL A 128 2.24 -17.31 2.37
N LYS A 129 1.38 -18.28 1.98
CA LYS A 129 1.81 -19.45 1.19
C LYS A 129 2.38 -19.08 -0.18
N LYS A 130 1.94 -17.97 -0.76
CA LYS A 130 2.45 -17.38 -2.02
C LYS A 130 3.68 -16.47 -1.82
N GLY A 131 4.27 -16.46 -0.63
CA GLY A 131 5.48 -15.71 -0.31
C GLY A 131 5.27 -14.21 -0.14
N PHE A 132 4.04 -13.74 0.07
CA PHE A 132 3.81 -12.34 0.43
C PHE A 132 4.24 -12.07 1.88
N THR A 133 4.72 -10.85 2.11
CA THR A 133 4.73 -10.22 3.43
C THR A 133 3.38 -9.54 3.63
N VAL A 134 2.50 -10.18 4.39
CA VAL A 134 1.15 -9.71 4.73
C VAL A 134 1.18 -8.86 5.99
#